data_AF-A0A6J5TER7-F1
#
_entry.id   AF-A0A6J5TER7-F1
#
_cell.length_a   1.000
_cell.length_b   1.000
_cell.length_c   1.000
_cell.angle_alpha   90.00
_cell.angle_beta   90.00
_cell.angle_gamma   90.00
#
_symmetry.space_group_name_H-M   'P 1'
#
loop_
_entity.id
_entity.type
_entity.pdbx_description
1 polymer ?
#
loop_
_entity_poly.entity_id
_entity_poly.type
_entity_poly.pdbx_seq_one_letter_code
_entity_poly.pdbx_strand_id
1 'polypeptide(L)' 'MSTPYSPYEDEYGSMLKKAQEFIKNTQIREDCSENEKWYRQISKGGWPFSTQDQAWLVSDCSAEGLKVINAPCSKG' A
#
# COMPACT_ATOMS: atom_id res chain seq x y z
N MET A 1 -7.05 9.46 -24.48
CA MET A 1 -6.06 8.45 -24.92
C MET A 1 -6.24 7.23 -24.04
N SER A 2 -6.91 6.21 -24.55
CA SER A 2 -7.03 4.89 -23.93
C SER A 2 -5.68 4.20 -24.07
N THR A 3 -5.08 3.73 -22.98
CA THR A 3 -3.86 2.91 -23.07
C THR A 3 -4.16 1.65 -23.90
N PRO A 4 -3.24 1.20 -24.77
CA PRO A 4 -3.40 -0.08 -25.43
C PRO A 4 -3.43 -1.16 -24.35
N TYR A 5 -4.53 -1.92 -24.29
CA TYR A 5 -4.68 -3.07 -23.40
C TYR A 5 -3.45 -3.98 -23.57
N SER A 6 -2.76 -4.24 -22.47
CA SER A 6 -1.64 -5.18 -22.48
C SER A 6 -2.20 -6.58 -22.70
N PRO A 7 -1.64 -7.40 -23.61
CA PRO A 7 -2.13 -8.75 -23.90
C PRO A 7 -2.09 -9.70 -22.70
N TYR A 8 -1.45 -9.29 -21.60
CA TYR A 8 -1.30 -10.04 -20.36
C TYR A 8 -2.27 -9.61 -19.25
N GLU A 9 -3.16 -8.64 -19.49
CA GLU A 9 -4.11 -8.17 -18.47
C GLU A 9 -5.05 -9.29 -18.00
N ASP A 10 -5.50 -10.17 -18.90
CA ASP A 10 -6.33 -11.32 -18.52
C ASP A 10 -5.53 -12.41 -17.78
N GLU A 11 -4.24 -12.56 -18.10
CA GLU A 11 -3.38 -13.58 -17.50
C GLU A 11 -2.96 -13.20 -16.06
N TYR A 12 -2.58 -11.93 -15.85
CA TYR A 12 -2.04 -11.46 -14.57
C TYR A 12 -3.00 -10.57 -13.77
N GLY A 13 -4.10 -10.10 -14.36
CA GLY A 13 -5.01 -9.13 -13.75
C GLY A 13 -5.59 -9.60 -12.42
N SER A 14 -5.93 -10.89 -12.31
CA SER A 14 -6.44 -11.46 -11.06
C SER A 14 -5.40 -11.44 -9.92
N MET A 15 -4.13 -11.70 -10.25
CA MET A 15 -3.01 -11.64 -9.30
C MET A 15 -2.70 -10.19 -8.91
N LEU A 16 -2.63 -9.28 -9.89
CA LEU A 16 -2.38 -7.86 -9.66
C LEU A 16 -3.47 -7.21 -8.78
N LYS A 17 -4.74 -7.60 -8.99
CA LYS A 17 -5.84 -7.16 -8.15
C LYS A 17 -5.66 -7.59 -6.69
N LYS A 18 -5.33 -8.87 -6.46
CA LYS A 18 -5.05 -9.39 -5.11
C LYS A 18 -3.84 -8.70 -4.47
N ALA A 19 -2.78 -8.45 -5.24
CA ALA A 19 -1.61 -7.73 -4.76
C ALA A 19 -1.97 -6.29 -4.35
N GLN A 20 -2.76 -5.59 -5.15
CA GLN A 20 -3.24 -4.25 -4.80
C GLN A 20 -4.14 -4.26 -3.56
N GLU A 21 -5.05 -5.22 -3.45
CA GLU A 21 -5.90 -5.41 -2.27
C GLU A 21 -5.05 -5.68 -1.01
N PHE A 22 -4.00 -6.49 -1.12
CA PHE A 22 -3.04 -6.69 -0.05
C PHE A 22 -2.38 -5.38 0.39
N ILE A 23 -1.85 -4.59 -0.55
CA ILE A 23 -1.25 -3.28 -0.24
C ILE A 23 -2.27 -2.33 0.41
N LYS A 24 -3.54 -2.30 -0.05
CA LYS A 24 -4.60 -1.52 0.60
C LYS A 24 -4.85 -1.98 2.05
N ASN A 25 -4.86 -3.29 2.27
CA ASN A 25 -5.17 -3.86 3.57
C ASN A 25 -4.03 -3.69 4.59
N THR A 26 -2.78 -3.56 4.14
CA THR A 26 -1.61 -3.39 5.01
C THR A 26 -1.32 -1.94 5.41
N GLN A 27 -2.01 -0.95 4.85
CA GLN A 27 -1.84 0.45 5.21
C GLN A 27 -2.17 0.68 6.70
N ILE A 28 -1.30 1.34 7.45
CA ILE A 28 -1.51 1.61 8.88
C ILE A 28 -2.68 2.58 9.04
N ARG A 29 -3.73 2.16 9.75
CA ARG A 29 -4.98 2.94 9.89
C ARG A 29 -4.94 3.94 11.04
N GLU A 30 -4.17 3.62 12.07
CA GLU A 30 -4.14 4.36 13.33
C GLU A 30 -2.72 4.40 13.87
N ASP A 31 -2.38 5.51 14.51
CA ASP A 31 -1.11 5.67 15.24
C ASP A 31 -1.13 4.86 16.54
N CYS A 32 0.05 4.47 17.03
CA CYS A 32 0.13 3.87 18.36
C CYS A 32 -0.18 4.94 19.43
N SER A 33 -0.87 4.53 20.50
CA SER A 33 -1.11 5.39 21.66
C SER A 33 0.23 5.85 22.25
N GLU A 34 0.32 7.12 22.61
CA GLU A 34 1.51 7.70 23.24
C GLU A 34 2.78 7.68 22.34
N ASN A 35 2.63 7.79 21.01
CA ASN A 35 3.76 7.81 20.06
C ASN A 35 4.94 8.69 20.53
N GLU A 36 4.68 9.94 20.93
CA GLU A 36 5.71 10.88 21.37
C GLU A 36 6.49 10.39 22.59
N LYS A 37 5.81 9.79 23.56
CA LYS A 37 6.42 9.25 24.78
C LYS A 37 7.40 8.12 24.47
N TRP A 38 7.13 7.34 23.42
CA TRP A 38 7.93 6.21 22.99
C TRP A 38 8.84 6.53 21.81
N TYR A 39 9.02 7.83 21.48
CA TYR A 39 9.84 8.29 20.36
C TYR A 39 9.43 7.68 19.01
N ARG A 40 8.16 7.35 18.84
CA ARG A 40 7.62 6.84 17.58
C ARG A 40 7.28 8.00 16.64
N GLN A 41 7.63 7.81 15.38
CA GLN A 41 7.15 8.63 14.28
C GLN A 41 5.65 8.38 14.03
N ILE A 42 4.94 9.38 13.53
CA ILE A 42 3.54 9.25 13.09
C ILE A 42 3.52 8.24 11.94
N SER A 43 2.72 7.19 12.09
CA SER A 43 2.69 6.03 11.20
C SER A 43 1.36 5.87 10.46
N LYS A 44 0.29 6.51 10.92
CA LYS A 44 -1.00 6.52 10.23
C LYS A 44 -0.87 6.96 8.77
N GLY A 45 -1.42 6.15 7.87
CA GLY A 45 -1.37 6.35 6.42
C GLY A 45 -0.11 5.79 5.75
N GLY A 46 0.91 5.39 6.52
CA GLY A 46 2.12 4.75 6.01
C GLY A 46 1.96 3.25 5.78
N TRP A 47 3.04 2.66 5.25
CA TRP A 47 3.17 1.21 5.08
C TRP A 47 4.36 0.67 5.88
N PRO A 48 4.17 -0.42 6.63
CA PRO A 48 5.26 -1.14 7.27
C PRO A 48 5.94 -2.07 6.24
N PHE A 49 7.15 -2.53 6.57
CA PHE A 49 7.84 -3.53 5.76
C PHE A 49 7.12 -4.89 5.73
N SER A 50 6.42 -5.22 6.82
CA SER A 50 5.85 -6.54 7.07
C SER A 50 4.32 -6.53 7.00
N THR A 51 3.65 -6.37 8.16
CA THR A 51 2.20 -6.41 8.32
C THR A 51 1.70 -5.16 9.01
N GLN A 52 0.41 -4.86 8.82
CA GLN A 52 -0.26 -3.73 9.46
C GLN A 52 -0.07 -3.72 10.99
N ASP A 53 -0.13 -4.89 11.63
CA ASP A 53 -0.05 -5.04 13.10
C ASP A 53 1.30 -4.63 13.68
N GLN A 54 2.38 -4.76 12.90
CA GLN A 54 3.70 -4.27 13.33
C GLN A 54 3.70 -2.74 13.42
N ALA A 55 2.90 -2.06 12.59
CA ALA A 55 2.63 -0.60 12.59
C ALA A 55 3.87 0.32 12.64
N TRP A 56 5.05 -0.21 12.34
CA TRP A 56 6.28 0.57 12.18
C TRP A 56 6.39 1.00 10.73
N LEU A 57 6.06 2.27 10.45
CA LEU A 57 6.22 2.82 9.11
C LEU A 57 7.69 2.75 8.67
N VAL A 58 7.90 2.59 7.37
CA VAL A 58 9.20 2.79 6.72
C VAL A 58 9.00 3.68 5.51
N SER A 59 9.90 4.65 5.30
CA SER A 59 9.72 5.71 4.30
C SER A 59 9.69 5.19 2.86
N ASP A 60 10.57 4.24 2.52
CA ASP A 60 10.62 3.59 1.22
C ASP A 60 9.36 2.75 0.95
N CYS A 61 8.94 1.93 1.92
CA CYS A 61 7.74 1.11 1.86
C CYS A 61 6.49 1.97 1.69
N SER A 62 6.46 3.12 2.37
CA SER A 62 5.34 4.07 2.25
C SER A 62 5.29 4.73 0.87
N ALA A 63 6.44 5.08 0.29
CA ALA A 63 6.51 5.62 -1.06
C ALA A 63 6.07 4.59 -2.12
N GLU A 64 6.53 3.34 -2.01
CA GLU A 64 6.12 2.28 -2.93
C GLU A 64 4.66 1.88 -2.76
N GLY A 65 4.16 1.80 -1.52
CA GLY A 65 2.74 1.57 -1.23
C GLY A 65 1.86 2.63 -1.90
N LEU A 66 2.21 3.91 -1.73
CA LEU A 66 1.51 5.02 -2.38
C LEU A 66 1.51 4.92 -3.92
N LYS A 67 2.64 4.53 -4.51
CA LYS A 67 2.75 4.34 -5.96
C LYS A 67 1.81 3.24 -6.47
N VAL A 68 1.68 2.13 -5.75
CA VAL A 68 0.77 1.03 -6.09
C VAL A 68 -0.71 1.44 -5.96
N ILE A 69 -1.06 2.20 -4.92
CA ILE A 69 -2.44 2.70 -4.74
C ILE A 69 -2.84 3.65 -5.87
N ASN A 70 -1.91 4.47 -6.36
CA ASN A 70 -2.15 5.40 -7.45
C ASN A 70 -2.00 4.76 -8.85
N ALA A 71 -1.69 3.47 -8.93
CA ALA A 71 -1.52 2.80 -10.21
C ALA A 71 -2.86 2.76 -11.00
N PRO A 72 -2.84 3.08 -12.30
CA PRO A 72 -4.04 3.21 -13.14
C PRO A 72 -4.78 1.90 -13.43
N CYS A 73 -4.36 0.76 -12.86
CA CYS A 73 -4.98 -0.57 -12.98
C CYS A 73 -6.41 -0.66 -12.40
N SER A 74 -7.03 0.47 -12.08
CA SER A 74 -8.23 0.59 -11.25
C SER A 74 -9.45 1.23 -11.93
N LYS A 75 -9.44 1.48 -13.24
CA LYS A 75 -10.69 1.82 -13.93
C LYS A 75 -11.35 0.56 -14.47
N GLY A 76 -11.96 -0.19 -13.56
CA GLY A 76 -13.07 -1.07 -13.92
C GLY A 76 -14.29 -0.27 -14.35
#